data_AF-A0A7S0X0K0-F1
#
_entry.id   AF-A0A7S0X0K0-F1
#
_cell.length_a   1.000
_cell.length_b   1.000
_cell.length_c   1.000
_cell.angle_alpha   90.00
_cell.angle_beta   90.00
_cell.angle_gamma   90.00
#
_symmetry.space_group_name_H-M   'P 1'
#
loop_
_entity.id
_entity.type
_entity.pdbx_description
1 polymer ?
#
loop_
_entity_poly.entity_id
_entity_poly.type
_entity_poly.pdbx_seq_one_letter_code
_entity_poly.pdbx_strand_id
1 'polypeptide(L)'
;KPDIPRANFNDIFQAFVTVFQVLTLDNWVTVAYNTMSTSTPWSLLYFVIVLCLGSYTVLNLFLAILLENLDRWQGDDDEENEQTEAAGDDILKKSLELAQKEMDGEGDGDGFQ
;
A
#
# COMPACT_ATOMS: atom_id res chain seq x y z
N LYS A 1 25.13 -38.21 22.01
CA LYS A 1 23.71 -37.78 21.96
C LYS A 1 23.55 -37.06 20.63
N PRO A 2 22.65 -37.46 19.73
CA PRO A 2 22.52 -36.76 18.45
C PRO A 2 22.10 -35.30 18.72
N ASP A 3 22.73 -34.36 18.02
CA ASP A 3 22.42 -32.94 18.14
C ASP A 3 21.09 -32.66 17.43
N ILE A 4 20.12 -32.14 18.18
CA ILE A 4 18.80 -31.82 17.65
C ILE A 4 18.93 -30.51 16.85
N PRO A 5 18.54 -30.49 15.55
CA PRO A 5 18.56 -29.27 14.76
C PRO A 5 17.70 -28.18 15.40
N ARG A 6 18.17 -26.92 15.36
CA ARG A 6 17.39 -25.78 15.88
C ARG A 6 16.03 -25.65 15.19
N ALA A 7 16.00 -25.85 13.87
CA ALA A 7 14.78 -25.95 13.10
C ALA A 7 14.22 -27.38 13.21
N ASN A 8 13.27 -27.58 14.11
CA ASN A 8 12.62 -28.87 14.35
C ASN A 8 11.14 -28.68 14.70
N PHE A 9 10.37 -29.78 14.64
CA PHE A 9 8.94 -29.80 14.91
C PHE A 9 8.61 -30.58 16.20
N ASN A 10 9.54 -30.66 17.16
CA ASN A 10 9.34 -31.43 18.39
C ASN A 10 8.41 -30.73 19.39
N ASP A 11 8.49 -29.41 19.47
CA ASP A 11 7.68 -28.56 20.35
C ASP A 11 6.94 -27.51 19.52
N ILE A 12 5.75 -27.10 19.99
CA ILE A 12 4.90 -26.11 19.30
C ILE A 12 5.66 -24.79 19.06
N PHE A 13 6.44 -24.32 20.04
CA PHE A 13 7.22 -23.09 19.89
C PHE A 13 8.30 -23.21 18.81
N GLN A 14 9.05 -24.32 18.78
CA GLN A 14 10.07 -24.55 17.77
C GLN A 14 9.46 -24.77 16.38
N ALA A 15 8.31 -25.44 16.31
CA ALA A 15 7.54 -25.59 15.08
C ALA A 15 7.10 -24.22 14.54
N PHE A 16 6.60 -23.33 15.39
CA PHE A 16 6.21 -21.97 14.99
C PHE A 16 7.41 -21.18 14.46
N VAL A 17 8.54 -21.17 15.17
CA VAL A 17 9.77 -20.50 14.72
C VAL A 17 10.28 -21.09 13.40
N THR A 18 10.21 -22.41 13.24
CA THR A 18 10.63 -23.11 12.02
C THR A 18 9.73 -22.74 10.83
N VAL A 19 8.41 -22.67 11.03
CA VAL A 19 7.47 -22.21 9.99
C VAL A 19 7.73 -20.76 9.64
N PHE A 20 7.97 -19.88 10.63
CA PHE A 20 8.32 -18.50 10.39
C PHE A 20 9.62 -18.37 9.56
N GLN A 21 10.66 -19.13 9.91
CA GLN A 21 11.93 -19.17 9.18
C GLN A 21 11.74 -19.61 7.71
N VAL A 22 10.88 -20.60 7.48
CA VAL A 22 10.51 -21.05 6.13
C VAL A 22 9.77 -19.94 5.39
N LEU A 23 8.82 -19.25 6.03
CA LEU A 23 8.06 -18.14 5.43
C LEU A 23 8.94 -16.95 5.04
N THR A 24 10.02 -16.68 5.79
CA THR A 24 11.01 -15.65 5.44
C THR A 24 11.98 -16.11 4.34
N LEU A 25 11.80 -17.31 3.78
CA LEU A 25 12.68 -17.93 2.78
C LEU A 25 14.12 -18.16 3.27
N ASP A 26 14.32 -18.24 4.59
CA ASP A 26 15.65 -18.44 5.16
C ASP A 26 15.93 -19.92 5.41
N ASN A 27 16.97 -20.44 4.76
CA ASN A 27 17.44 -21.82 4.92
C ASN A 27 16.33 -22.90 4.82
N TRP A 28 15.24 -22.60 4.11
CA TRP A 28 14.04 -23.44 4.02
C TRP A 28 14.30 -24.78 3.33
N VAL A 29 15.24 -24.80 2.37
CA VAL A 29 15.67 -26.00 1.64
C VAL A 29 16.23 -27.04 2.62
N THR A 30 17.14 -26.62 3.50
CA THR A 30 17.74 -27.49 4.52
C THR A 30 16.68 -28.01 5.50
N VAL A 31 15.74 -27.17 5.91
CA VAL A 31 14.62 -27.56 6.79
C VAL A 31 13.73 -28.61 6.11
N ALA A 32 13.38 -28.38 4.84
CA ALA A 32 12.58 -29.31 4.06
C ALA A 32 13.30 -30.64 3.85
N TYR A 33 14.60 -30.63 3.51
CA TYR A 33 15.42 -31.83 3.38
C TYR A 33 15.52 -32.62 4.69
N ASN A 34 15.77 -31.95 5.81
CA ASN A 34 15.83 -32.60 7.12
C ASN A 34 14.49 -33.24 7.49
N THR A 35 13.38 -32.56 7.21
CA THR A 35 12.02 -33.09 7.46
C THR A 35 11.71 -34.28 6.53
N MET A 36 12.12 -34.20 5.27
CA MET A 36 11.94 -35.27 4.29
C MET A 36 12.73 -36.54 4.66
N SER A 37 13.95 -36.37 5.18
CA SER A 37 14.80 -37.48 5.61
C SER A 37 14.26 -38.25 6.81
N THR A 38 13.39 -37.62 7.61
CA THR A 38 12.83 -38.18 8.86
C THR A 38 11.36 -38.57 8.75
N SER A 39 10.61 -37.99 7.82
CA SER A 39 9.19 -38.29 7.60
C SER A 39 8.96 -39.02 6.26
N THR A 40 8.49 -38.32 5.23
CA THR A 40 8.19 -38.90 3.92
C THR A 40 8.50 -37.90 2.80
N PRO A 41 8.82 -38.36 1.58
CA PRO A 41 9.04 -37.49 0.41
C PRO A 41 7.92 -36.47 0.14
N TRP A 42 6.68 -36.81 0.51
CA TRP A 42 5.51 -35.96 0.37
C TRP A 42 5.53 -34.71 1.27
N SER A 43 6.39 -34.65 2.31
CA SER A 43 6.53 -33.46 3.14
C SER A 43 7.06 -32.26 2.36
N LEU A 44 7.81 -32.49 1.28
CA LEU A 44 8.29 -31.41 0.41
C LEU A 44 7.14 -30.62 -0.21
N LEU A 45 6.07 -31.30 -0.63
CA LEU A 45 4.86 -30.67 -1.19
C LEU A 45 4.17 -29.76 -0.17
N TYR A 46 4.13 -30.16 1.11
CA TYR A 46 3.63 -29.29 2.17
C TYR A 46 4.44 -27.99 2.26
N PHE A 47 5.78 -28.08 2.28
CA PHE A 47 6.63 -26.88 2.34
C PHE A 47 6.45 -26.00 1.10
N VAL A 48 6.36 -26.57 -0.10
CA VAL A 48 6.12 -25.80 -1.34
C VAL A 48 4.79 -25.05 -1.28
N ILE A 49 3.71 -25.70 -0.83
CA ILE A 49 2.38 -25.06 -0.71
C ILE A 49 2.42 -23.94 0.34
N VAL A 50 3.05 -24.17 1.49
CA VAL A 50 3.21 -23.15 2.55
C VAL A 50 4.02 -21.96 2.06
N LEU A 51 5.09 -22.21 1.30
CA LEU A 51 5.92 -21.16 0.70
C LEU A 51 5.15 -20.35 -0.35
N CYS A 52 4.39 -21.02 -1.24
CA CYS A 52 3.59 -20.36 -2.25
C CYS A 52 2.47 -19.52 -1.64
N LEU A 53 1.68 -20.08 -0.73
CA LEU A 53 0.58 -19.36 -0.08
C LEU A 53 1.10 -18.25 0.84
N GLY A 54 2.11 -18.56 1.66
CA GLY A 54 2.71 -17.60 2.58
C GLY A 54 3.32 -16.39 1.87
N SER A 55 4.14 -16.63 0.84
CA SER A 55 4.73 -15.55 0.06
C SER A 55 3.67 -14.74 -0.68
N TYR A 56 2.66 -15.37 -1.27
CA TYR A 56 1.56 -14.67 -1.94
C TYR A 56 0.76 -13.81 -0.96
N THR A 57 0.44 -14.32 0.23
CA THR A 57 -0.26 -13.55 1.26
C THR A 57 0.56 -12.35 1.72
N VAL A 58 1.87 -12.53 2.00
CA VAL A 58 2.76 -11.43 2.41
C VAL A 58 2.89 -10.38 1.30
N LEU A 59 3.05 -10.81 0.04
CA LEU A 59 3.13 -9.91 -1.11
C LEU A 59 1.83 -9.14 -1.34
N ASN A 60 0.66 -9.79 -1.22
CA ASN A 60 -0.62 -9.12 -1.35
C ASN A 60 -0.87 -8.13 -0.21
N LEU A 61 -0.45 -8.45 1.02
CA LEU A 61 -0.53 -7.52 2.14
C LEU A 61 0.41 -6.33 1.92
N PHE A 62 1.64 -6.58 1.45
CA PHE A 62 2.58 -5.52 1.09
C PHE A 62 2.03 -4.63 -0.04
N LEU A 63 1.45 -5.23 -1.07
CA LEU A 63 0.83 -4.52 -2.18
C LEU A 63 -0.35 -3.68 -1.72
N ALA A 64 -1.22 -4.23 -0.86
CA ALA A 64 -2.34 -3.48 -0.30
C ALA A 64 -1.87 -2.25 0.49
N ILE A 65 -0.84 -2.41 1.33
CA ILE A 65 -0.24 -1.30 2.08
C ILE A 65 0.39 -0.28 1.12
N LEU A 66 1.12 -0.73 0.10
CA LEU A 66 1.75 0.15 -0.88
C LEU A 66 0.71 0.98 -1.65
N LEU A 67 -0.38 0.34 -2.10
CA LEU A 67 -1.48 1.01 -2.78
C LEU A 67 -2.16 2.02 -1.86
N GLU A 68 -2.45 1.65 -0.61
CA GLU A 68 -3.04 2.58 0.36
C GLU A 68 -2.14 3.80 0.61
N ASN A 69 -0.81 3.62 0.65
CA ASN A 69 0.11 4.75 0.80
C ASN A 69 0.19 5.62 -0.46
N LEU A 70 0.16 5.01 -1.65
CA LEU A 70 0.17 5.74 -2.91
C LEU A 70 -1.11 6.55 -3.10
N ASP A 71 -2.28 5.97 -2.82
CA ASP A 71 -3.57 6.66 -2.90
C ASP A 71 -3.62 7.85 -1.93
N ARG A 72 -3.05 7.71 -0.73
CA ARG A 72 -2.93 8.85 0.21
C ARG A 72 -2.05 9.98 -0.34
N TRP A 73 -0.94 9.65 -1.00
CA TRP A 73 -0.07 10.67 -1.58
C TRP A 73 -0.71 11.35 -2.80
N GLN A 74 -1.48 10.60 -3.61
CA GLN A 74 -2.20 11.17 -4.75
C GLN A 74 -3.41 12.00 -4.32
N GLY A 75 -4.15 11.57 -3.30
CA GLY A 75 -5.31 12.30 -2.79
C GLY A 75 -4.94 13.68 -2.23
N ASP A 76 -3.80 13.82 -1.54
CA ASP A 76 -3.32 15.12 -1.06
C ASP A 76 -2.96 16.07 -2.22
N ASP A 77 -2.39 15.56 -3.32
CA ASP A 77 -2.04 16.35 -4.50
C ASP A 77 -3.27 16.75 -5.34
N ASP A 78 -4.29 15.88 -5.43
CA ASP A 78 -5.52 16.13 -6.19
C ASP A 78 -6.45 17.13 -5.45
N GLU A 79 -6.55 17.04 -4.10
CA GLU A 79 -7.37 17.96 -3.30
C GLU A 79 -6.79 19.40 -3.28
N GLU A 80 -5.47 19.57 -3.27
CA GLU A 80 -4.83 20.90 -3.38
C GLU A 80 -5.04 21.54 -4.77
N ASN A 81 -5.02 20.75 -5.84
CA ASN A 81 -5.26 21.25 -7.20
C ASN A 81 -6.72 21.67 -7.40
N GLU A 82 -7.70 20.89 -6.93
CA GLU A 82 -9.12 21.27 -7.06
C GLU A 82 -9.46 22.55 -6.28
N GLN A 83 -8.87 22.75 -5.09
CA GLN A 83 -9.10 23.98 -4.29
C GLN A 83 -8.47 25.22 -4.92
N THR A 84 -7.29 25.10 -5.53
CA THR A 84 -6.63 26.22 -6.21
C THR A 84 -7.33 26.60 -7.52
N GLU A 85 -7.82 25.63 -8.29
CA GLU A 85 -8.63 25.89 -9.49
C GLU A 85 -9.99 26.53 -9.13
N ALA A 86 -10.71 25.99 -8.14
CA ALA A 86 -11.99 26.55 -7.70
C ALA A 86 -11.85 27.99 -7.18
N ALA A 87 -10.81 28.26 -6.38
CA ALA A 87 -10.52 29.62 -5.90
C ALA A 87 -10.15 30.58 -7.05
N GLY A 88 -9.41 30.11 -8.06
CA GLY A 88 -9.08 30.91 -9.24
C GLY A 88 -10.32 31.29 -10.06
N ASP A 89 -11.24 30.34 -10.26
CA ASP A 89 -12.45 30.53 -11.06
C ASP A 89 -13.45 31.51 -10.39
N ASP A 90 -13.55 31.47 -9.06
CA ASP A 90 -14.35 32.41 -8.27
C ASP A 90 -13.80 33.85 -8.32
N ILE A 91 -12.47 34.01 -8.24
CA ILE A 91 -11.83 35.33 -8.36
C ILE A 91 -12.08 35.92 -9.74
N LEU A 92 -11.98 35.10 -10.79
CA LEU A 92 -12.18 35.55 -12.17
C LEU A 92 -13.62 36.04 -12.41
N LYS A 93 -14.62 35.27 -11.97
CA LYS A 93 -16.04 35.69 -12.06
C LYS A 93 -16.30 37.01 -11.33
N LYS A 94 -15.76 37.16 -10.13
CA LYS A 94 -15.93 38.39 -9.33
C LYS A 94 -15.27 39.60 -10.00
N SER A 95 -14.11 39.42 -10.63
CA SER A 95 -13.44 40.50 -11.37
C SER A 95 -14.21 40.92 -12.64
N LEU A 96 -14.84 39.98 -13.33
CA LEU A 96 -15.70 40.25 -14.48
C LEU A 96 -16.97 40.99 -14.08
N GLU A 97 -17.64 40.58 -13.00
CA GLU A 97 -18.81 41.29 -12.48
C GLU A 97 -18.50 42.73 -12.07
N LEU A 98 -17.34 42.96 -11.45
CA LEU A 98 -16.90 44.31 -11.07
C LEU A 98 -16.65 45.19 -12.30
N ALA A 99 -15.91 44.67 -13.29
CA ALA A 99 -15.66 45.39 -14.53
C ALA A 99 -16.96 45.72 -15.29
N GLN A 100 -17.92 44.80 -15.27
CA GLN A 100 -19.23 45.00 -15.88
C GLN A 100 -20.04 46.06 -15.12
N LYS A 101 -19.99 46.04 -13.78
CA LYS A 101 -20.63 47.05 -12.94
C LYS A 101 -20.01 48.45 -13.09
N GLU A 102 -18.70 48.54 -13.30
CA GLU A 102 -18.03 49.82 -13.60
C GLU A 102 -18.41 50.34 -15.00
N MET A 103 -18.52 49.47 -16.00
CA MET A 103 -19.01 49.88 -17.33
C MET A 103 -20.49 50.31 -17.31
N ASP A 104 -21.32 49.67 -16.48
CA ASP A 104 -22.74 50.03 -16.34
C ASP A 104 -22.94 51.26 -15.42
N GLY A 105 -21.99 51.54 -14.52
CA GLY A 105 -22.04 52.62 -13.54
C GLY A 105 -21.59 53.99 -14.07
N GLU A 106 -20.79 54.04 -15.15
CA GLU A 106 -20.33 55.30 -15.77
C GLU A 106 -21.40 55.93 -16.71
N GLY A 107 -22.58 55.32 -16.82
CA GLY A 107 -23.65 55.74 -17.74
C GLY A 107 -24.61 56.81 -17.22
N ASP A 108 -24.53 57.23 -15.95
CA ASP A 108 -25.51 58.14 -15.32
C ASP A 108 -24.86 59.33 -14.58
N GLY A 109 -23.77 59.85 -15.13
CA GLY A 109 -23.09 61.07 -14.67
C GLY A 109 -23.10 62.18 -15.72
N ASP A 110 -24.08 63.07 -15.62
CA ASP A 110 -24.13 64.44 -16.15
C ASP A 110 -24.37 64.63 -17.66
N GLY A 111 -25.59 64.28 -18.07
CA GLY A 111 -26.32 65.07 -19.05
C GLY A 111 -26.87 66.37 -18.42
N PHE A 112 -26.30 67.51 -18.82
CA PHE A 112 -26.88 68.85 -18.81
C PHE A 112 -27.31 69.47 -17.44
N GLN A 113 -26.46 70.36 -16.92
CA GLN A 113 -26.83 71.75 -16.58
C GLN A 113 -25.60 72.66 -16.53
#